data_AF-A0A3D1V9S5-F1
#
_entry.id   AF-A0A3D1V9S5-F1
#
_cell.length_a   1.000
_cell.length_b   1.000
_cell.length_c   1.000
_cell.angle_alpha   90.00
_cell.angle_beta   90.00
_cell.angle_gamma   90.00
#
_symmetry.space_group_name_H-M   'P 1'
#
loop_
_entity.id
_entity.type
_entity.pdbx_description
1 polymer ?
#
loop_
_entity_poly.entity_id
_entity_poly.type
_entity_poly.pdbx_seq_one_letter_code
_entity_poly.pdbx_strand_id
1 'polypeptide(L)'
;AFANDVVDAAVLDQIAAFDSALADQIPTLEEQIASLESADPSAGEFRAAADQIGATVQQLSDRFDRRAEVIHAGRPLPEKDMLALLGPAAPDQPSELWTLRTGDAVSYNGQDYSVIGHVTAGMSSGSRRAYQLRGGDGRQWLEVGDRHDDPLAWLTEAELQLVGRPPSVKLRETDYAFMHETQARGEVEGRQGSDEQSLRYLEYGAGTRVLHIYQWGTQYLALEGVAIDLRDIELYPSHR
;
A
#
# COMPACT_ATOMS: atom_id res chain seq x y z
N ALA A 1 -45.52 -20.28 13.32
CA ALA A 1 -44.39 -20.91 14.04
C ALA A 1 -43.19 -20.02 13.81
N PHE A 2 -42.72 -19.32 14.84
CA PHE A 2 -41.43 -18.63 14.74
C PHE A 2 -40.38 -19.73 14.70
N ALA A 3 -39.63 -19.81 13.59
CA ALA A 3 -38.48 -20.69 13.52
C ALA A 3 -37.49 -20.18 14.59
N ASN A 4 -37.28 -20.98 15.64
CA ASN A 4 -36.10 -20.82 16.47
C ASN A 4 -34.94 -21.31 15.59
N ASP A 5 -34.41 -20.41 14.76
CA ASP A 5 -33.13 -20.65 14.12
C ASP A 5 -32.13 -20.86 15.26
N VAL A 6 -31.58 -22.07 15.34
CA VAL A 6 -30.57 -22.42 16.33
C VAL A 6 -29.35 -21.59 15.95
N VAL A 7 -29.19 -20.43 16.58
CA VAL A 7 -28.00 -19.61 16.41
C VAL A 7 -26.83 -20.41 16.95
N ASP A 8 -25.83 -20.63 16.10
CA ASP A 8 -24.63 -21.38 16.44
C ASP A 8 -23.90 -20.68 17.60
N ALA A 9 -23.64 -21.42 18.68
CA ALA A 9 -22.94 -20.89 19.85
C ALA A 9 -21.55 -20.35 19.48
N ALA A 10 -20.87 -20.96 18.51
CA ALA A 10 -19.58 -20.48 18.02
C ALA A 10 -19.68 -19.12 17.31
N VAL A 11 -20.80 -18.84 16.64
CA VAL A 11 -21.07 -17.52 16.03
C VAL A 11 -21.27 -16.47 17.10
N LEU A 12 -22.02 -16.79 18.15
CA LEU A 12 -22.24 -15.88 19.28
C LEU A 12 -20.95 -15.58 20.04
N ASP A 13 -20.11 -16.60 20.26
CA ASP A 13 -18.81 -16.43 20.91
C ASP A 13 -17.87 -15.53 20.08
N GLN A 14 -17.86 -15.66 18.75
CA GLN A 14 -17.08 -14.79 17.89
C GLN A 14 -17.59 -13.34 17.87
N ILE A 15 -18.90 -13.14 17.86
CA ILE A 15 -19.49 -11.80 17.95
C ILE A 15 -19.12 -11.15 19.30
N ALA A 16 -19.18 -11.91 20.40
CA ALA A 16 -18.75 -11.42 21.70
C ALA A 16 -17.26 -11.07 21.75
N ALA A 17 -16.40 -11.87 21.09
CA ALA A 17 -14.98 -11.58 20.97
C ALA A 17 -14.70 -10.30 20.16
N PHE A 18 -15.41 -10.09 19.05
CA PHE A 18 -15.34 -8.83 18.30
C PHE A 18 -15.78 -7.63 19.14
N ASP A 19 -16.90 -7.74 19.84
CA ASP A 19 -17.44 -6.66 20.67
C ASP A 19 -16.48 -6.31 21.82
N SER A 20 -15.82 -7.32 22.44
CA SER A 20 -14.78 -7.09 23.44
C SER A 20 -13.55 -6.39 22.85
N ALA A 21 -13.05 -6.85 21.71
CA ALA A 21 -11.87 -6.26 21.08
C ALA A 21 -12.11 -4.83 20.59
N LEU A 22 -13.34 -4.50 20.18
CA LEU A 22 -13.75 -3.13 19.87
C LEU A 22 -13.74 -2.25 21.12
N ALA A 23 -14.29 -2.74 22.24
CA ALA A 23 -14.31 -2.00 23.50
C ALA A 23 -12.90 -1.74 24.04
N ASP A 24 -12.02 -2.74 23.95
CA ASP A 24 -10.63 -2.64 24.39
C ASP A 24 -9.79 -1.66 23.56
N GLN A 25 -10.22 -1.33 22.34
CA GLN A 25 -9.49 -0.43 21.43
C GLN A 25 -9.88 1.05 21.57
N ILE A 26 -10.99 1.36 22.25
CA ILE A 26 -11.42 2.74 22.52
C ILE A 26 -10.37 3.52 23.33
N PRO A 27 -9.82 3.00 24.45
CA PRO A 27 -8.78 3.72 25.21
C PRO A 27 -7.52 4.00 24.39
N THR A 28 -7.12 3.06 23.52
CA THR A 28 -5.96 3.25 22.62
C THR A 28 -6.20 4.39 21.65
N LEU A 29 -7.39 4.49 21.06
CA LEU A 29 -7.73 5.59 20.16
C LEU A 29 -7.78 6.94 20.90
N GLU A 30 -8.31 6.96 22.12
CA GLU A 30 -8.31 8.16 22.98
C GLU A 30 -6.88 8.64 23.28
N GLU A 31 -5.97 7.72 23.62
CA GLU A 31 -4.55 8.03 23.85
C GLU A 31 -3.85 8.54 22.57
N GLN A 32 -4.13 7.94 21.42
CA GLN A 32 -3.59 8.37 20.13
C GLN A 32 -4.08 9.77 19.74
N ILE A 33 -5.37 10.07 19.95
CA ILE A 33 -5.94 11.40 19.72
C ILE A 33 -5.30 12.42 20.66
N ALA A 34 -5.16 12.11 21.96
CA ALA A 34 -4.49 13.01 22.90
C ALA A 34 -3.01 13.26 22.52
N SER A 35 -2.33 12.24 22.00
CA SER A 35 -0.96 12.37 21.47
C SER A 35 -0.91 13.28 20.25
N LEU A 36 -1.88 13.17 19.34
CA LEU A 36 -1.99 14.06 18.17
C LEU A 36 -2.29 15.50 18.58
N GLU A 37 -3.21 15.71 19.52
CA GLU A 37 -3.61 17.04 20.01
C GLU A 37 -2.48 17.76 20.74
N SER A 38 -1.59 17.00 21.40
CA SER A 38 -0.43 17.57 22.11
C SER A 38 0.79 17.80 21.23
N ALA A 39 0.84 17.22 20.02
CA ALA A 39 1.96 17.34 19.11
C ALA A 39 1.93 18.66 18.30
N ASP A 40 3.11 19.22 18.05
CA ASP A 40 3.25 20.37 17.15
C ASP A 40 2.95 19.93 15.70
N PRO A 41 2.00 20.56 14.98
CA PRO A 41 1.65 20.19 13.61
C PRO A 41 2.80 20.20 12.60
N SER A 42 3.88 20.91 12.91
CA SER A 42 5.10 20.97 12.09
C SER A 42 6.14 19.91 12.46
N ALA A 43 5.96 19.20 13.57
CA ALA A 43 6.85 18.15 14.04
C ALA A 43 6.49 16.78 13.43
N GLY A 44 7.50 15.92 13.28
CA GLY A 44 7.31 14.55 12.80
C GLY A 44 6.42 13.69 13.72
N GLU A 45 6.35 14.03 15.00
CA GLU A 45 5.50 13.34 16.00
C GLU A 45 4.01 13.51 15.72
N PHE A 46 3.58 14.68 15.23
CA PHE A 46 2.19 14.90 14.83
C PHE A 46 1.79 13.98 13.67
N ARG A 47 2.69 13.82 12.70
CA ARG A 47 2.46 12.92 11.58
C ARG A 47 2.43 11.46 12.03
N ALA A 48 3.38 11.04 12.86
CA ALA A 48 3.39 9.69 13.41
C ALA A 48 2.10 9.37 14.21
N ALA A 49 1.60 10.33 14.99
CA ALA A 49 0.34 10.17 15.72
C ALA A 49 -0.87 10.08 14.76
N ALA A 50 -0.89 10.89 13.69
CA ALA A 50 -1.96 10.85 12.69
C ALA A 50 -1.98 9.51 11.93
N ASP A 51 -0.81 8.99 11.56
CA ASP A 51 -0.67 7.70 10.88
C ASP A 51 -1.13 6.54 11.79
N GLN A 52 -0.79 6.59 13.08
CA GLN A 52 -1.25 5.63 14.08
C GLN A 52 -2.77 5.62 14.24
N ILE A 53 -3.40 6.80 14.26
CA ILE A 53 -4.88 6.91 14.27
C ILE A 53 -5.46 6.30 13.00
N GLY A 54 -4.89 6.60 11.84
CA GLY A 54 -5.32 6.05 10.55
C GLY A 54 -5.27 4.51 10.53
N ALA A 55 -4.19 3.92 11.00
CA ALA A 55 -4.04 2.47 11.12
C ALA A 55 -5.07 1.85 12.07
N THR A 56 -5.30 2.46 13.24
CA THR A 56 -6.34 2.03 14.19
C THR A 56 -7.74 2.08 13.56
N VAL A 57 -8.06 3.15 12.83
CA VAL A 57 -9.36 3.30 12.16
C VAL A 57 -9.56 2.25 11.07
N GLN A 58 -8.54 1.98 10.25
CA GLN A 58 -8.61 0.93 9.24
C GLN A 58 -8.86 -0.44 9.88
N GLN A 59 -8.14 -0.76 10.95
CA GLN A 59 -8.33 -2.01 11.67
C GLN A 59 -9.75 -2.15 12.25
N LEU A 60 -10.30 -1.06 12.80
CA LEU A 60 -11.69 -1.03 13.28
C LEU A 60 -12.68 -1.29 12.14
N SER A 61 -12.46 -0.69 10.95
CA SER A 61 -13.28 -0.93 9.77
C SER A 61 -13.26 -2.40 9.35
N ASP A 62 -12.08 -3.02 9.25
CA ASP A 62 -11.94 -4.42 8.87
C ASP A 62 -12.63 -5.35 9.87
N ARG A 63 -12.56 -5.05 11.17
CA ARG A 63 -13.28 -5.77 12.23
C ARG A 63 -14.79 -5.63 12.09
N PHE A 64 -15.30 -4.44 11.77
CA PHE A 64 -16.73 -4.23 11.55
C PHE A 64 -17.24 -4.98 10.32
N ASP A 65 -16.51 -4.92 9.21
CA ASP A 65 -16.88 -5.61 7.96
C ASP A 65 -16.91 -7.12 8.17
N ARG A 66 -15.90 -7.67 8.84
CA ARG A 66 -15.86 -9.11 9.10
C ARG A 66 -16.91 -9.57 10.13
N ARG A 67 -17.19 -8.75 11.15
CA ARG A 67 -18.30 -9.01 12.08
C ARG A 67 -19.63 -9.04 11.34
N ALA A 68 -19.86 -8.11 10.41
CA ALA A 68 -21.06 -8.10 9.58
C ALA A 68 -21.17 -9.37 8.73
N GLU A 69 -20.06 -9.86 8.16
CA GLU A 69 -20.02 -11.12 7.42
C GLU A 69 -20.36 -12.33 8.30
N VAL A 70 -19.82 -12.44 9.51
CA VAL A 70 -20.15 -13.52 10.45
C VAL A 70 -21.64 -13.53 10.78
N ILE A 71 -22.22 -12.36 11.01
CA ILE A 71 -23.66 -12.19 11.27
C ILE A 71 -24.49 -12.59 10.04
N HIS A 72 -24.11 -12.13 8.85
CA HIS A 72 -24.85 -12.38 7.62
C HIS A 72 -24.73 -13.83 7.13
N ALA A 73 -23.54 -14.42 7.22
CA ALA A 73 -23.28 -15.80 6.81
C ALA A 73 -23.80 -16.82 7.84
N GLY A 74 -23.99 -16.39 9.10
CA GLY A 74 -24.41 -17.27 10.20
C GLY A 74 -23.42 -18.39 10.47
N ARG A 75 -22.14 -18.17 10.18
CA ARG A 75 -21.05 -19.16 10.31
C ARG A 75 -19.82 -18.52 10.93
N PRO A 76 -19.11 -19.23 11.82
CA PRO A 76 -17.90 -18.71 12.43
C PRO A 76 -16.77 -18.66 11.41
N LEU A 77 -15.88 -17.68 11.57
CA LEU A 77 -14.60 -17.62 10.87
C LEU A 77 -13.67 -18.75 11.32
N PRO A 78 -12.73 -19.17 10.46
CA PRO A 78 -11.58 -19.95 10.90
C PRO A 78 -10.85 -19.26 12.05
N GLU A 79 -10.44 -20.02 13.06
CA GLU A 79 -9.80 -19.50 14.28
C GLU A 79 -8.55 -18.64 13.99
N LYS A 80 -7.75 -19.04 12.98
CA LYS A 80 -6.59 -18.28 12.53
C LYS A 80 -6.96 -16.87 12.05
N ASP A 81 -8.04 -16.75 11.28
CA ASP A 81 -8.49 -15.48 10.73
C ASP A 81 -9.08 -14.59 11.83
N MET A 82 -9.81 -15.21 12.77
CA MET A 82 -10.32 -14.53 13.96
C MET A 82 -9.17 -13.97 14.82
N LEU A 83 -8.15 -14.77 15.12
CA LEU A 83 -6.99 -14.33 15.92
C LEU A 83 -6.21 -13.21 15.23
N ALA A 84 -6.06 -13.25 13.90
CA ALA A 84 -5.41 -12.19 13.13
C ALA A 84 -6.17 -10.85 13.23
N LEU A 85 -7.51 -10.90 13.23
CA LEU A 85 -8.35 -9.70 13.32
C LEU A 85 -8.43 -9.13 14.74
N LEU A 86 -8.43 -9.99 15.76
CA LEU A 86 -8.54 -9.59 17.18
C LEU A 86 -7.21 -9.12 17.78
N GLY A 87 -6.08 -9.53 17.21
CA GLY A 87 -4.75 -9.08 17.63
C GLY A 87 -4.57 -7.56 17.46
N PRO A 88 -3.63 -6.93 18.17
CA PRO A 88 -3.21 -5.56 17.87
C PRO A 88 -2.76 -5.50 16.41
N ALA A 89 -2.97 -4.35 15.73
CA ALA A 89 -2.36 -4.14 14.41
C ALA A 89 -0.89 -4.53 14.51
N ALA A 90 -0.46 -5.50 13.68
CA ALA A 90 0.94 -5.86 13.64
C ALA A 90 1.72 -4.57 13.36
N PRO A 91 2.84 -4.31 14.07
CA PRO A 91 3.66 -3.16 13.76
C PRO A 91 4.00 -3.20 12.27
N ASP A 92 3.89 -2.06 11.61
CA ASP A 92 4.25 -1.89 10.19
C ASP A 92 5.65 -2.50 9.98
N GLN A 93 5.69 -3.70 9.42
CA GLN A 93 6.96 -4.31 9.06
C GLN A 93 7.44 -3.61 7.80
N PRO A 94 8.69 -3.14 7.75
CA PRO A 94 9.21 -2.55 6.54
C PRO A 94 9.24 -3.61 5.43
N SER A 95 8.91 -3.21 4.21
CA SER A 95 9.06 -4.10 3.05
C SER A 95 10.54 -4.46 2.86
N GLU A 96 10.86 -5.74 2.74
CA GLU A 96 12.24 -6.17 2.41
C GLU A 96 12.68 -5.59 1.07
N LEU A 97 11.73 -5.43 0.14
CA LEU A 97 11.93 -4.81 -1.17
C LEU A 97 12.23 -3.31 -1.09
N TRP A 98 11.88 -2.65 0.02
CA TRP A 98 12.17 -1.22 0.22
C TRP A 98 13.67 -0.92 0.28
N THR A 99 14.51 -1.92 0.56
CA THR A 99 15.95 -1.72 0.79
C THR A 99 16.82 -2.07 -0.40
N LEU A 100 16.22 -2.40 -1.56
CA LEU A 100 16.95 -2.74 -2.77
C LEU A 100 17.88 -1.60 -3.21
N ARG A 101 19.07 -1.97 -3.65
CA ARG A 101 20.14 -1.06 -4.09
C ARG A 101 20.47 -1.26 -5.55
N THR A 102 21.02 -0.23 -6.17
CA THR A 102 21.60 -0.35 -7.52
C THR A 102 22.63 -1.48 -7.56
N GLY A 103 22.39 -2.45 -8.45
CA GLY A 103 23.21 -3.66 -8.59
C GLY A 103 22.60 -4.93 -7.99
N ASP A 104 21.61 -4.82 -7.11
CA ASP A 104 20.84 -5.98 -6.65
C ASP A 104 20.03 -6.59 -7.80
N ALA A 105 19.74 -7.88 -7.70
CA ALA A 105 18.97 -8.59 -8.69
C ALA A 105 17.58 -9.00 -8.15
N VAL A 106 16.60 -8.87 -9.02
CA VAL A 106 15.19 -9.21 -8.82
C VAL A 106 14.80 -10.16 -9.94
N SER A 107 14.21 -11.30 -9.60
CA SER A 107 13.62 -12.20 -10.59
C SER A 107 12.10 -12.10 -10.57
N TYR A 108 11.50 -12.06 -11.75
CA TYR A 108 10.04 -12.06 -11.93
C TYR A 108 9.70 -12.97 -13.12
N ASN A 109 8.79 -13.91 -12.91
CA ASN A 109 8.42 -14.93 -13.91
C ASN A 109 9.62 -15.71 -14.49
N GLY A 110 10.63 -16.00 -13.66
CA GLY A 110 11.83 -16.74 -14.04
C GLY A 110 12.82 -15.95 -14.90
N GLN A 111 12.66 -14.63 -14.97
CA GLN A 111 13.56 -13.73 -15.68
C GLN A 111 14.25 -12.79 -14.69
N ASP A 112 15.58 -12.71 -14.77
CA ASP A 112 16.36 -11.87 -13.88
C ASP A 112 16.55 -10.46 -14.41
N TYR A 113 16.46 -9.50 -13.50
CA TYR A 113 16.67 -8.08 -13.73
C TYR A 113 17.61 -7.52 -12.68
N SER A 114 18.43 -6.54 -13.07
CA SER A 114 19.25 -5.77 -12.13
C SER A 114 18.64 -4.40 -11.88
N VAL A 115 18.65 -3.95 -10.63
CA VAL A 115 18.25 -2.60 -10.24
C VAL A 115 19.30 -1.61 -10.72
N ILE A 116 18.88 -0.55 -11.43
CA ILE A 116 19.78 0.46 -12.01
C ILE A 116 19.51 1.90 -11.54
N GLY A 117 18.47 2.09 -10.73
CA GLY A 117 18.05 3.38 -10.19
C GLY A 117 16.65 3.28 -9.60
N HIS A 118 16.15 4.37 -9.03
CA HIS A 118 14.79 4.42 -8.52
C HIS A 118 14.26 5.86 -8.43
N VAL A 119 12.94 5.97 -8.32
CA VAL A 119 12.22 7.19 -7.95
C VAL A 119 11.44 6.93 -6.68
N THR A 120 11.65 7.74 -5.64
CA THR A 120 10.89 7.66 -4.39
C THR A 120 9.92 8.84 -4.31
N ALA A 121 8.66 8.59 -3.99
CA ALA A 121 7.65 9.57 -3.63
C ALA A 121 7.30 9.42 -2.15
N GLY A 122 7.77 10.35 -1.30
CA GLY A 122 7.41 10.39 0.12
C GLY A 122 6.08 11.13 0.33
N MET A 123 5.05 10.42 0.77
CA MET A 123 3.67 10.89 0.96
C MET A 123 3.26 10.84 2.42
N SER A 124 2.24 11.59 2.82
CA SER A 124 1.75 11.59 4.22
C SER A 124 1.42 10.19 4.71
N SER A 125 0.77 9.38 3.88
CA SER A 125 0.29 8.04 4.17
C SER A 125 1.33 6.93 4.00
N GLY A 126 2.60 7.24 3.72
CA GLY A 126 3.65 6.26 3.44
C GLY A 126 4.51 6.68 2.25
N SER A 127 5.41 5.81 1.83
CA SER A 127 6.34 6.11 0.74
C SER A 127 6.20 5.09 -0.37
N ARG A 128 6.23 5.55 -1.62
CA ARG A 128 6.27 4.68 -2.80
C ARG A 128 7.63 4.80 -3.46
N ARG A 129 8.21 3.67 -3.86
CA ARG A 129 9.47 3.64 -4.60
C ARG A 129 9.32 2.79 -5.85
N ALA A 130 9.53 3.40 -7.00
CA ALA A 130 9.61 2.74 -8.28
C ALA A 130 11.08 2.47 -8.64
N TYR A 131 11.50 1.21 -8.57
CA TYR A 131 12.83 0.75 -8.98
C TYR A 131 12.88 0.56 -10.49
N GLN A 132 13.86 1.18 -11.13
CA GLN A 132 14.14 0.93 -12.54
C GLN A 132 14.99 -0.33 -12.69
N LEU A 133 14.51 -1.25 -13.53
CA LEU A 133 15.09 -2.57 -13.73
C LEU A 133 15.63 -2.72 -15.16
N ARG A 134 16.77 -3.43 -15.28
CA ARG A 134 17.39 -3.79 -16.55
C ARG A 134 17.64 -5.29 -16.62
N GLY A 135 17.10 -5.92 -17.65
CA GLY A 135 17.20 -7.37 -17.87
C GLY A 135 16.05 -7.83 -18.75
N GLY A 136 16.03 -9.12 -19.09
CA GLY A 136 14.95 -9.72 -19.89
C GLY A 136 14.61 -8.95 -21.18
N ASP A 137 13.31 -8.67 -21.35
CA ASP A 137 12.71 -8.10 -22.57
C ASP A 137 12.70 -6.56 -22.63
N GLY A 138 13.39 -5.84 -21.72
CA GLY A 138 13.51 -4.39 -21.82
C GLY A 138 13.69 -3.63 -20.51
N ARG A 139 13.21 -2.38 -20.48
CA ARG A 139 13.15 -1.57 -19.26
C ARG A 139 11.85 -1.87 -18.53
N GLN A 140 11.98 -2.44 -17.34
CA GLN A 140 10.87 -2.74 -16.45
C GLN A 140 11.00 -1.88 -15.20
N TRP A 141 9.91 -1.77 -14.45
CA TRP A 141 9.87 -1.06 -13.19
C TRP A 141 9.16 -1.93 -12.15
N LEU A 142 9.69 -1.96 -10.94
CA LEU A 142 9.04 -2.58 -9.78
C LEU A 142 8.70 -1.46 -8.80
N GLU A 143 7.42 -1.25 -8.55
CA GLU A 143 6.97 -0.31 -7.52
C GLU A 143 6.64 -1.03 -6.22
N VAL A 144 7.14 -0.48 -5.13
CA VAL A 144 7.01 -1.01 -3.78
C VAL A 144 6.58 0.10 -2.82
N GLY A 145 5.80 -0.25 -1.80
CA GLY A 145 5.58 0.62 -0.65
C GLY A 145 6.62 0.38 0.45
N ASP A 146 6.69 1.29 1.43
CA ASP A 146 7.61 1.19 2.56
C ASP A 146 7.17 0.15 3.60
N ARG A 147 5.90 -0.28 3.57
CA ARG A 147 5.36 -1.33 4.43
C ARG A 147 5.26 -2.67 3.69
N HIS A 148 5.32 -3.76 4.45
CA HIS A 148 5.27 -5.13 3.95
C HIS A 148 3.99 -5.44 3.17
N ASP A 149 2.85 -4.93 3.65
CA ASP A 149 1.53 -5.20 3.06
C ASP A 149 1.14 -4.17 1.98
N ASP A 150 2.00 -3.19 1.68
CA ASP A 150 1.71 -2.23 0.63
C ASP A 150 1.67 -2.94 -0.74
N PRO A 151 0.68 -2.59 -1.61
CA PRO A 151 0.57 -3.17 -2.94
C PRO A 151 1.86 -3.07 -3.75
N LEU A 152 2.23 -4.14 -4.45
CA LEU A 152 3.36 -4.17 -5.37
C LEU A 152 2.85 -4.05 -6.81
N ALA A 153 3.63 -3.43 -7.69
CA ALA A 153 3.29 -3.36 -9.11
C ALA A 153 4.49 -3.64 -10.01
N TRP A 154 4.25 -4.43 -11.06
CA TRP A 154 5.19 -4.64 -12.16
C TRP A 154 4.79 -3.79 -13.34
N LEU A 155 5.68 -2.91 -13.80
CA LEU A 155 5.33 -1.76 -14.62
C LEU A 155 6.30 -1.58 -15.81
N THR A 156 5.81 -0.88 -16.82
CA THR A 156 6.58 -0.42 -17.98
C THR A 156 6.34 1.07 -18.20
N GLU A 157 7.29 1.76 -18.83
CA GLU A 157 7.11 3.17 -19.19
C GLU A 157 6.03 3.31 -20.27
N ALA A 158 5.09 4.22 -20.05
CA ALA A 158 4.07 4.62 -21.01
C ALA A 158 4.36 6.01 -21.56
N GLU A 159 4.20 6.18 -22.88
CA GLU A 159 4.26 7.51 -23.50
C GLU A 159 2.96 8.25 -23.23
N LEU A 160 2.96 9.12 -22.22
CA LEU A 160 1.79 9.87 -21.80
C LEU A 160 2.18 11.28 -21.36
N GLN A 161 1.40 12.27 -21.77
CA GLN A 161 1.43 13.63 -21.23
C GLN A 161 0.04 13.98 -20.74
N LEU A 162 -0.07 14.43 -19.49
CA LEU A 162 -1.33 14.86 -18.91
C LEU A 162 -1.42 16.38 -18.84
N VAL A 163 -2.62 16.89 -19.13
CA VAL A 163 -3.01 18.27 -18.81
C VAL A 163 -3.89 18.23 -17.57
N GLY A 164 -3.39 18.78 -16.46
CA GLY A 164 -4.13 18.87 -15.20
C GLY A 164 -4.30 17.50 -14.52
N ARG A 165 -5.55 17.16 -14.20
CA ARG A 165 -5.95 15.90 -13.54
C ARG A 165 -7.22 15.37 -14.22
N PRO A 166 -7.10 14.67 -15.35
CA PRO A 166 -8.29 14.12 -15.99
C PRO A 166 -8.90 13.04 -15.08
N PRO A 167 -10.24 12.90 -15.08
CA PRO A 167 -10.94 11.90 -14.26
C PRO A 167 -10.72 10.46 -14.77
N SER A 168 -10.27 10.32 -16.02
CA SER A 168 -9.92 9.05 -16.64
C SER A 168 -8.78 9.26 -17.64
N VAL A 169 -7.97 8.22 -17.84
CA VAL A 169 -6.90 8.21 -18.84
C VAL A 169 -7.04 6.94 -19.67
N LYS A 170 -7.20 7.11 -20.98
CA LYS A 170 -7.22 5.99 -21.91
C LYS A 170 -5.82 5.71 -22.44
N LEU A 171 -5.29 4.53 -22.14
CA LEU A 171 -4.05 4.00 -22.71
C LEU A 171 -4.36 2.71 -23.46
N ARG A 172 -4.03 2.68 -24.75
CA ARG A 172 -4.36 1.56 -25.66
C ARG A 172 -5.87 1.22 -25.59
N GLU A 173 -6.22 0.02 -25.12
CA GLU A 173 -7.60 -0.45 -24.98
C GLU A 173 -8.13 -0.35 -23.54
N THR A 174 -7.33 0.16 -22.59
CA THR A 174 -7.71 0.26 -21.18
C THR A 174 -8.07 1.70 -20.82
N ASP A 175 -9.16 1.85 -20.09
CA ASP A 175 -9.61 3.12 -19.52
C ASP A 175 -9.35 3.11 -18.02
N TYR A 176 -8.38 3.92 -17.59
CA TYR A 176 -7.95 3.99 -16.20
C TYR A 176 -8.71 5.09 -15.47
N ALA A 177 -9.41 4.75 -14.40
CA ALA A 177 -10.12 5.72 -13.57
C ALA A 177 -9.17 6.37 -12.57
N PHE A 178 -9.34 7.68 -12.34
CA PHE A 178 -8.59 8.39 -11.32
C PHE A 178 -8.90 7.83 -9.93
N MET A 179 -7.85 7.55 -9.15
CA MET A 179 -7.97 7.03 -7.79
C MET A 179 -7.44 8.03 -6.77
N HIS A 180 -6.22 8.50 -6.95
CA HIS A 180 -5.53 9.29 -5.93
C HIS A 180 -4.54 10.29 -6.52
N GLU A 181 -4.30 11.37 -5.78
CA GLU A 181 -3.28 12.37 -6.07
C GLU A 181 -2.65 12.83 -4.77
N THR A 182 -1.32 12.94 -4.76
CA THR A 182 -0.57 13.52 -3.65
C THR A 182 0.59 14.38 -4.16
N GLN A 183 0.88 15.47 -3.43
CA GLN A 183 2.17 16.15 -3.53
C GLN A 183 3.16 15.50 -2.58
N ALA A 184 4.30 15.10 -3.12
CA ALA A 184 5.34 14.34 -2.44
C ALA A 184 6.70 15.06 -2.54
N ARG A 185 7.60 14.73 -1.62
CA ARG A 185 9.03 14.95 -1.83
C ARG A 185 9.52 13.79 -2.70
N GLY A 186 10.02 14.12 -3.88
CA GLY A 186 10.58 13.17 -4.84
C GLY A 186 12.08 13.06 -4.67
N GLU A 187 12.62 11.84 -4.61
CA GLU A 187 14.05 11.57 -4.78
C GLU A 187 14.22 10.74 -6.04
N VAL A 188 15.08 11.19 -6.96
CA VAL A 188 15.44 10.43 -8.16
C VAL A 188 16.89 10.01 -8.04
N GLU A 189 17.16 8.71 -7.89
CA GLU A 189 18.51 8.16 -7.89
C GLU A 189 18.78 7.42 -9.21
N GLY A 190 19.84 7.82 -9.91
CA GLY A 190 20.34 7.12 -11.08
C GLY A 190 21.86 7.11 -11.15
N ARG A 191 22.41 6.64 -12.27
CA ARG A 191 23.89 6.53 -12.46
C ARG A 191 24.66 7.85 -12.31
N GLN A 192 23.98 9.01 -12.32
CA GLN A 192 24.61 10.33 -12.19
C GLN A 192 24.47 10.97 -10.81
N GLY A 193 23.80 10.31 -9.84
CA GLY A 193 23.58 10.81 -8.49
C GLY A 193 22.10 10.81 -8.08
N SER A 194 21.81 11.37 -6.92
CA SER A 194 20.45 11.64 -6.44
C SER A 194 20.12 13.14 -6.51
N ASP A 195 18.87 13.45 -6.81
CA ASP A 195 18.31 14.81 -6.76
C ASP A 195 16.96 14.81 -6.05
N GLU A 196 16.74 15.80 -5.20
CA GLU A 196 15.51 15.96 -4.43
C GLU A 196 14.67 17.11 -5.00
N GLN A 197 13.42 16.81 -5.33
CA GLN A 197 12.52 17.77 -5.95
C GLN A 197 11.07 17.54 -5.55
N SER A 198 10.26 18.60 -5.57
CA SER A 198 8.81 18.46 -5.39
C SER A 198 8.21 17.65 -6.53
N LEU A 199 7.47 16.60 -6.16
CA LEU A 199 6.88 15.65 -7.08
C LEU A 199 5.37 15.63 -6.89
N ARG A 200 4.64 15.51 -7.97
CA ARG A 200 3.21 15.23 -7.97
C ARG A 200 3.03 13.78 -8.39
N TYR A 201 2.43 12.98 -7.53
CA TYR A 201 2.11 11.59 -7.76
C TYR A 201 0.61 11.46 -8.08
N LEU A 202 0.28 10.82 -9.19
CA LEU A 202 -1.09 10.48 -9.55
C LEU A 202 -1.24 8.99 -9.76
N GLU A 203 -2.33 8.44 -9.24
CA GLU A 203 -2.68 7.03 -9.33
C GLU A 203 -4.00 6.86 -10.06
N TYR A 204 -3.99 5.97 -11.04
CA TYR A 204 -5.15 5.54 -11.79
C TYR A 204 -5.22 4.01 -11.85
N GLY A 205 -6.43 3.46 -11.88
CA GLY A 205 -6.65 2.01 -11.85
C GLY A 205 -7.73 1.51 -12.80
N ALA A 206 -7.60 0.26 -13.22
CA ALA A 206 -8.57 -0.48 -14.03
C ALA A 206 -8.50 -1.99 -13.71
N GLY A 207 -9.26 -2.44 -12.71
CA GLY A 207 -9.17 -3.81 -12.21
C GLY A 207 -7.81 -4.06 -11.57
N THR A 208 -7.05 -5.05 -12.06
CA THR A 208 -5.67 -5.31 -11.60
C THR A 208 -4.62 -4.45 -12.31
N ARG A 209 -5.02 -3.66 -13.31
CA ARG A 209 -4.12 -2.76 -14.02
C ARG A 209 -3.98 -1.45 -13.27
N VAL A 210 -2.75 -0.94 -13.27
CA VAL A 210 -2.41 0.33 -12.62
C VAL A 210 -1.69 1.24 -13.60
N LEU A 211 -1.87 2.55 -13.39
CA LEU A 211 -1.16 3.61 -14.08
C LEU A 211 -0.72 4.65 -13.05
N HIS A 212 0.58 4.72 -12.81
CA HIS A 212 1.18 5.61 -11.81
C HIS A 212 2.01 6.67 -12.52
N ILE A 213 1.84 7.92 -12.10
CA ILE A 213 2.44 9.06 -12.79
C ILE A 213 3.20 9.90 -11.78
N TYR A 214 4.51 9.96 -12.01
CA TYR A 214 5.45 10.77 -11.28
C TYR A 214 5.75 12.03 -12.10
N GLN A 215 5.31 13.19 -11.64
CA GLN A 215 5.49 14.46 -12.34
C GLN A 215 6.36 15.42 -11.53
N TRP A 216 7.41 15.95 -12.14
CA TRP A 216 8.25 17.01 -11.58
C TRP A 216 8.43 18.13 -12.60
N GLY A 217 7.86 19.30 -12.28
CA GLY A 217 7.76 20.41 -13.24
C GLY A 217 7.04 19.98 -14.53
N THR A 218 7.76 20.02 -15.65
CA THR A 218 7.27 19.62 -16.99
C THR A 218 7.66 18.19 -17.39
N GLN A 219 8.42 17.48 -16.55
CA GLN A 219 8.86 16.12 -16.80
C GLN A 219 7.89 15.13 -16.14
N TYR A 220 7.68 14.00 -16.80
CA TYR A 220 6.77 12.95 -16.36
C TYR A 220 7.45 11.60 -16.55
N LEU A 221 7.22 10.71 -15.59
CA LEU A 221 7.38 9.29 -15.72
C LEU A 221 6.01 8.66 -15.50
N ALA A 222 5.41 8.18 -16.58
CA ALA A 222 4.17 7.41 -16.52
C ALA A 222 4.52 5.92 -16.59
N LEU A 223 4.05 5.16 -15.61
CA LEU A 223 4.30 3.75 -15.46
C LEU A 223 2.97 3.00 -15.53
N GLU A 224 2.83 2.11 -16.51
CA GLU A 224 1.64 1.28 -16.73
C GLU A 224 2.00 -0.19 -16.49
N GLY A 225 1.14 -0.91 -15.78
CA GLY A 225 1.32 -2.35 -15.61
C GLY A 225 0.23 -2.99 -14.77
N VAL A 226 0.62 -3.95 -13.94
CA VAL A 226 -0.29 -4.75 -13.13
C VAL A 226 0.17 -4.81 -11.68
N ALA A 227 -0.79 -4.87 -10.76
CA ALA A 227 -0.52 -5.25 -9.39
C ALA A 227 -0.05 -6.72 -9.35
N ILE A 228 0.96 -7.00 -8.53
CA ILE A 228 1.56 -8.33 -8.35
C ILE A 228 1.62 -8.71 -6.88
N ASP A 229 1.85 -10.00 -6.59
CA ASP A 229 2.06 -10.49 -5.23
C ASP A 229 3.55 -10.60 -4.90
N LEU A 230 3.93 -10.44 -3.64
CA LEU A 230 5.32 -10.61 -3.20
C LEU A 230 5.87 -12.00 -3.55
N ARG A 231 5.02 -13.03 -3.55
CA ARG A 231 5.38 -14.41 -3.93
C ARG A 231 5.77 -14.56 -5.39
N ASP A 232 5.47 -13.57 -6.24
CA ASP A 232 5.87 -13.57 -7.65
C ASP A 232 7.32 -13.07 -7.84
N ILE A 233 7.96 -12.56 -6.78
CA ILE A 233 9.29 -11.93 -6.80
C ILE A 233 10.31 -12.77 -6.03
N GLU A 234 11.48 -12.98 -6.63
CA GLU A 234 12.65 -13.55 -5.95
C GLU A 234 13.77 -12.51 -5.85
N LEU A 235 14.47 -12.48 -4.71
CA LEU A 235 15.54 -11.53 -4.43
C LEU A 235 16.90 -12.18 -4.35
N TYR A 236 17.87 -11.55 -5.01
CA TYR A 236 19.28 -11.95 -5.02
C TYR A 236 20.14 -10.73 -4.65
N PRO A 237 20.52 -10.59 -3.37
CA PRO A 237 21.35 -9.48 -2.91
C PRO A 237 22.71 -9.47 -3.61
N SER A 238 23.18 -8.29 -4.00
CA SER A 238 24.54 -8.18 -4.50
C SER A 238 25.55 -8.36 -3.36
N HIS A 239 26.28 -9.48 -3.35
CA HIS A 239 27.43 -9.64 -2.46
C HIS A 239 28.55 -8.69 -2.92
N ARG A 240 28.71 -7.56 -2.22
CA ARG A 240 29.92 -6.74 -2.27
C ARG A 240 30.58 -6.69 -0.91
#